data_AF-A0A6C0H9P3-F1
#
_entry.id   AF-A0A6C0H9P3-F1
#
_cell.length_a   1.000
_cell.length_b   1.000
_cell.length_c   1.000
_cell.angle_alpha   90.00
_cell.angle_beta   90.00
_cell.angle_gamma   90.00
#
_symmetry.space_group_name_H-M   'P 1'
#
loop_
_entity.id
_entity.type
_entity.pdbx_description
1 polymer ?
#
loop_
_entity_poly.entity_id
_entity_poly.type
_entity_poly.pdbx_seq_one_letter_code
_entity_poly.pdbx_strand_id
1 'polypeptide(L)'
;MPKYLIEGNINFYDELYKSLDCYSDPSKPIEGEQQLGLDNDNNLCLISQKPLTENYVELECKHKFNYNPIFHDVLNHKKKFNTLEKRTLKLTELRCPYCRNIQKTLLPHVEGFPKVHGINHIDEVNINGHYLKTGYTHGKCFYKDEQCEKCDNMLVKMMMTDNKSYCYTHYSQVIHKMIKEKQEKIKEEKMKKKMAALQKKQEEKEKKQQAKNAEKQKKLEEKLALGTCMTIIKSGINKGKACGCQVIPNSNGLCSRHYKLSLPKNNTESTTNIITP
;
A
#
# COMPACT_ATOMS: atom_id res chain seq x y z
N MET A 1 -36.66 31.41 17.52
CA MET A 1 -35.86 32.31 16.66
C MET A 1 -34.49 32.49 17.31
N PRO A 2 -33.38 32.22 16.61
CA PRO A 2 -32.05 32.33 17.20
C PRO A 2 -31.70 33.80 17.49
N LYS A 3 -31.25 34.08 18.71
CA LYS A 3 -30.73 35.40 19.13
C LYS A 3 -29.28 35.52 18.67
N TYR A 4 -29.00 36.42 17.73
CA TYR A 4 -27.64 36.77 17.33
C TYR A 4 -27.15 37.99 18.13
N LEU A 5 -25.86 38.02 18.48
CA LEU A 5 -25.20 39.15 19.12
C LEU A 5 -24.83 40.17 18.03
N ILE A 6 -25.34 41.39 18.16
CA ILE A 6 -25.04 42.50 17.24
C ILE A 6 -23.86 43.28 17.83
N GLU A 7 -22.65 43.12 17.27
CA GLU A 7 -21.54 44.03 17.54
C GLU A 7 -21.73 45.32 16.71
N GLY A 8 -21.65 46.49 17.35
CA GLY A 8 -21.65 47.78 16.63
C GLY A 8 -23.02 48.45 16.40
N ASN A 9 -24.09 47.98 17.04
CA ASN A 9 -25.44 48.61 16.96
C ASN A 9 -26.04 48.70 15.54
N ILE A 10 -25.54 47.89 14.60
CA ILE A 10 -26.08 47.77 13.24
C ILE A 10 -26.81 46.44 13.12
N ASN A 11 -28.13 46.48 13.03
CA ASN A 11 -28.93 45.28 12.79
C ASN A 11 -28.82 44.88 11.31
N PHE A 12 -27.91 43.95 11.01
CA PHE A 12 -27.67 43.43 9.66
C PHE A 12 -28.95 42.92 8.96
N TYR A 13 -29.90 42.38 9.72
CA TYR A 13 -31.18 41.95 9.15
C TYR A 13 -32.02 43.15 8.69
N ASP A 14 -32.10 44.21 9.50
CA ASP A 14 -32.84 45.42 9.11
C ASP A 14 -32.21 46.08 7.89
N GLU A 15 -30.89 46.02 7.74
CA GLU A 15 -30.19 46.57 6.57
C GLU A 15 -30.45 45.74 5.30
N LEU A 16 -30.54 44.42 5.41
CA LEU A 16 -30.98 43.56 4.31
C LEU A 16 -32.43 43.84 3.91
N TYR A 17 -33.35 44.02 4.86
CA TYR A 17 -34.76 44.29 4.57
C TYR A 17 -35.04 45.71 4.08
N LYS A 18 -34.24 46.72 4.47
CA LYS A 18 -34.30 48.06 3.87
C LYS A 18 -34.11 48.05 2.35
N SER A 19 -33.39 47.07 1.81
CA SER A 19 -33.24 46.89 0.35
C SER A 19 -34.41 46.17 -0.32
N LEU A 20 -35.29 45.53 0.47
CA LEU A 20 -36.47 44.79 0.00
C LEU A 20 -37.76 45.60 0.14
N ASP A 21 -37.83 46.54 1.09
CA ASP A 21 -39.03 47.36 1.37
C ASP A 21 -39.30 48.47 0.33
N CYS A 22 -38.52 48.55 -0.77
CA CYS A 22 -38.91 49.34 -1.94
C CYS A 22 -40.08 48.74 -2.73
N TYR A 23 -40.57 47.55 -2.37
CA TYR A 23 -41.66 46.84 -3.07
C TYR A 23 -43.01 46.78 -2.34
N SER A 24 -43.20 47.51 -1.23
CA SER A 24 -44.41 47.35 -0.40
C SER A 24 -45.07 48.66 0.08
N ASP A 25 -45.00 49.76 -0.70
CA ASP A 25 -45.87 50.93 -0.50
C ASP A 25 -46.59 51.32 -1.81
N PRO A 26 -47.92 51.09 -1.93
CA PRO A 26 -48.70 51.45 -3.11
C PRO A 26 -48.88 52.97 -3.36
N SER A 27 -48.30 53.84 -2.52
CA SER A 27 -48.73 55.24 -2.42
C SER A 27 -47.69 56.28 -2.86
N LYS A 28 -46.51 55.88 -3.36
CA LYS A 28 -45.49 56.82 -3.88
C LYS A 28 -45.31 56.67 -5.40
N PRO A 29 -45.44 57.74 -6.19
CA PRO A 29 -45.00 57.74 -7.57
C PRO A 29 -43.47 57.77 -7.60
N ILE A 30 -42.84 56.73 -8.15
CA ILE A 30 -41.41 56.72 -8.44
C ILE A 30 -41.23 57.22 -9.88
N GLU A 31 -40.85 58.49 -10.02
CA GLU A 31 -40.29 59.00 -11.26
C GLU A 31 -38.82 58.58 -11.33
N GLY A 32 -38.51 57.69 -12.28
CA GLY A 32 -37.14 57.49 -12.75
C GLY A 32 -36.40 56.27 -12.22
N GLU A 33 -36.93 55.06 -12.43
CA GLU A 33 -36.08 53.86 -12.57
C GLU A 33 -36.62 52.97 -13.70
N GLN A 34 -35.71 52.53 -14.58
CA GLN A 34 -36.02 51.79 -15.79
C GLN A 34 -36.69 50.45 -15.45
N GLN A 35 -37.83 50.19 -16.08
CA GLN A 35 -38.58 48.95 -16.03
C GLN A 35 -37.66 47.73 -16.31
N LEU A 36 -37.39 46.94 -15.28
CA LEU A 36 -37.17 45.51 -15.46
C LEU A 36 -38.41 44.79 -14.95
N GLY A 37 -39.32 44.55 -15.89
CA GLY A 37 -40.53 43.77 -15.66
C GLY A 37 -40.17 42.39 -15.14
N LEU A 38 -40.59 42.12 -13.91
CA LEU A 38 -40.98 40.78 -13.48
C LEU A 38 -42.08 40.32 -14.46
N ASP A 39 -41.76 39.35 -15.31
CA ASP A 39 -42.66 38.41 -16.00
C ASP A 39 -41.96 37.75 -17.23
N ASN A 40 -40.77 37.12 -17.07
CA ASN A 40 -40.28 36.13 -18.06
C ASN A 40 -39.00 35.33 -17.65
N ASP A 41 -38.93 34.80 -16.43
CA ASP A 41 -37.80 33.96 -15.99
C ASP A 41 -37.56 32.69 -16.86
N ASN A 42 -38.52 32.32 -17.72
CA ASN A 42 -38.42 31.16 -18.59
C ASN A 42 -37.54 31.36 -19.84
N ASN A 43 -37.14 32.59 -20.16
CA ASN A 43 -36.43 32.93 -21.41
C ASN A 43 -34.97 33.37 -21.20
N LEU A 44 -34.39 33.10 -20.03
CA LEU A 44 -32.99 33.39 -19.75
C LEU A 44 -32.14 32.12 -19.68
N CYS A 45 -30.89 32.21 -20.12
CA CYS A 45 -29.89 31.16 -20.01
C CYS A 45 -29.28 31.13 -18.60
N LEU A 46 -29.45 30.02 -17.88
CA LEU A 46 -29.01 29.86 -16.48
C LEU A 46 -27.48 29.89 -16.24
N ILE A 47 -26.65 29.92 -17.30
CA ILE A 47 -25.19 30.06 -17.18
C ILE A 47 -24.76 31.51 -17.42
N SER A 48 -25.31 32.14 -18.45
CA SER A 48 -24.86 33.46 -18.90
C SER A 48 -25.76 34.61 -18.45
N GLN A 49 -26.94 34.30 -17.90
CA GLN A 49 -28.01 35.24 -17.55
C GLN A 49 -28.44 36.14 -18.71
N LYS A 50 -28.21 35.69 -19.95
CA LYS A 50 -28.63 36.37 -21.18
C LYS A 50 -29.91 35.74 -21.72
N PRO A 51 -30.69 36.46 -22.54
CA PRO A 51 -31.82 35.89 -23.27
C PRO A 51 -31.44 34.60 -24.03
N LEU A 52 -32.38 33.65 -24.07
CA LEU A 52 -32.22 32.42 -24.85
C LEU A 52 -32.16 32.78 -26.34
N THR A 53 -31.11 32.32 -27.01
CA THR A 53 -30.94 32.46 -28.47
C THR A 53 -31.74 31.39 -29.21
N GLU A 54 -31.96 31.53 -30.51
CA GLU A 54 -32.65 30.54 -31.36
C GLU A 54 -32.09 29.11 -31.23
N ASN A 55 -30.76 28.99 -31.06
CA ASN A 55 -30.05 27.71 -30.87
C ASN A 55 -29.96 27.27 -29.40
N TYR A 56 -30.95 27.60 -28.56
CA TYR A 56 -30.94 27.15 -27.17
C TYR A 56 -31.11 25.62 -27.06
N VAL A 57 -30.58 25.06 -25.98
CA VAL A 57 -30.66 23.62 -25.69
C VAL A 57 -31.41 23.44 -24.38
N GLU A 58 -32.40 22.56 -24.40
CA GLU A 58 -33.10 22.08 -23.21
C GLU A 58 -32.60 20.67 -22.86
N LEU A 59 -32.10 20.50 -21.63
CA LEU A 59 -31.62 19.22 -21.12
C LEU A 59 -32.78 18.36 -20.57
N GLU A 60 -32.56 17.06 -20.32
CA GLU A 60 -33.57 16.15 -19.74
C GLU A 60 -34.06 16.60 -18.35
N CYS A 61 -33.21 17.36 -17.65
CA CYS A 61 -33.55 18.00 -16.38
C CYS A 61 -34.33 19.32 -16.52
N LYS A 62 -34.81 19.65 -17.73
CA LYS A 62 -35.61 20.85 -18.09
C LYS A 62 -34.89 22.20 -17.94
N HIS A 63 -33.59 22.19 -17.71
CA HIS A 63 -32.79 23.41 -17.68
C HIS A 63 -32.43 23.83 -19.11
N LYS A 64 -32.61 25.12 -19.40
CA LYS A 64 -32.37 25.73 -20.72
C LYS A 64 -31.08 26.53 -20.72
N PHE A 65 -30.27 26.34 -21.76
CA PHE A 65 -28.99 27.02 -21.92
C PHE A 65 -28.77 27.46 -23.35
N ASN A 66 -28.06 28.58 -23.53
CA ASN A 66 -27.52 28.94 -24.84
C ASN A 66 -26.41 27.95 -25.22
N TYR A 67 -26.35 27.60 -26.51
CA TYR A 67 -25.42 26.58 -27.01
C TYR A 67 -23.96 26.86 -26.66
N ASN A 68 -23.52 28.10 -26.86
CA ASN A 68 -22.13 28.49 -26.65
C ASN A 68 -21.66 28.27 -25.18
N PRO A 69 -22.37 28.79 -24.15
CA PRO A 69 -22.07 28.48 -22.74
C PRO A 69 -22.06 26.99 -22.40
N ILE A 70 -23.10 26.24 -22.79
CA ILE A 70 -23.19 24.80 -22.43
C ILE A 70 -22.13 23.97 -23.15
N PHE A 71 -21.83 24.28 -24.40
CA PHE A 71 -20.79 23.60 -25.18
C PHE A 71 -19.42 23.77 -24.53
N HIS A 72 -19.05 24.99 -24.12
CA HIS A 72 -17.77 25.23 -23.46
C HIS A 72 -17.70 24.63 -22.06
N ASP A 73 -18.79 24.62 -21.30
CA ASP A 73 -18.82 23.96 -19.98
C ASP A 73 -18.56 22.45 -20.12
N VAL A 74 -19.31 21.79 -21.02
CA VAL A 74 -19.16 20.35 -21.29
C VAL A 74 -17.77 20.03 -21.84
N LEU A 75 -17.25 20.86 -22.75
CA LEU A 75 -15.90 20.73 -23.29
C LEU A 75 -14.84 20.80 -22.19
N ASN A 76 -14.94 21.76 -21.29
CA ASN A 76 -14.03 21.89 -20.16
C ASN A 76 -14.16 20.70 -19.22
N HIS A 77 -15.39 20.30 -18.86
CA HIS A 77 -15.62 19.18 -17.94
C HIS A 77 -15.09 17.84 -18.47
N LYS A 78 -15.17 17.59 -19.79
CA LYS A 78 -14.67 16.35 -20.40
C LYS A 78 -13.17 16.35 -20.72
N LYS A 79 -12.60 17.51 -21.10
CA LYS A 79 -11.18 17.58 -21.50
C LYS A 79 -10.23 17.96 -20.37
N LYS A 80 -10.67 18.80 -19.43
CA LYS A 80 -9.85 19.23 -18.29
C LYS A 80 -10.22 18.40 -17.07
N PHE A 81 -9.26 17.64 -16.57
CA PHE A 81 -9.47 16.87 -15.34
C PHE A 81 -9.63 17.83 -14.16
N ASN A 82 -10.78 17.77 -13.49
CA ASN A 82 -11.05 18.53 -12.26
C ASN A 82 -10.97 17.59 -11.06
N THR A 83 -9.99 17.80 -10.19
CA THR A 83 -9.78 17.00 -8.96
C THR A 83 -10.95 17.09 -7.98
N LEU A 84 -11.76 18.15 -8.05
CA LEU A 84 -12.94 18.34 -7.20
C LEU A 84 -14.16 17.52 -7.66
N GLU A 85 -14.14 17.01 -8.89
CA GLU A 85 -15.22 16.17 -9.43
C GLU A 85 -14.99 14.71 -9.05
N LYS A 86 -15.89 14.16 -8.22
CA LYS A 86 -15.79 12.77 -7.75
C LYS A 86 -16.10 11.73 -8.83
N ARG A 87 -16.80 12.13 -9.90
CA ARG A 87 -17.30 11.21 -10.93
C ARG A 87 -16.85 11.66 -12.30
N THR A 88 -16.23 10.74 -13.05
CA THR A 88 -15.93 10.92 -14.46
C THR A 88 -17.16 10.60 -15.30
N LEU A 89 -17.48 11.46 -16.28
CA LEU A 89 -18.55 11.18 -17.25
C LEU A 89 -18.05 10.23 -18.33
N LYS A 90 -18.92 9.32 -18.77
CA LYS A 90 -18.65 8.52 -19.97
C LYS A 90 -18.67 9.39 -21.23
N LEU A 91 -18.16 8.84 -22.32
CA LEU A 91 -18.13 9.50 -23.62
C LEU A 91 -19.53 9.96 -24.08
N THR A 92 -20.57 9.16 -23.80
CA THR A 92 -21.97 9.42 -24.17
C THR A 92 -22.78 10.13 -23.09
N GLU A 93 -22.18 10.44 -21.95
CA GLU A 93 -22.87 11.09 -20.83
C GLU A 93 -22.61 12.59 -20.81
N LEU A 94 -23.59 13.37 -20.39
CA LEU A 94 -23.51 14.81 -20.22
C LEU A 94 -24.08 15.20 -18.86
N ARG A 95 -23.45 16.18 -18.20
CA ARG A 95 -23.89 16.68 -16.91
C ARG A 95 -24.44 18.09 -17.06
N CYS A 96 -25.60 18.34 -16.47
CA CYS A 96 -26.16 19.68 -16.38
C CYS A 96 -25.28 20.58 -15.48
N PRO A 97 -24.89 21.79 -15.91
CA PRO A 97 -24.09 22.69 -15.09
C PRO A 97 -24.83 23.22 -13.86
N TYR A 98 -26.16 23.33 -13.95
CA TYR A 98 -27.00 23.88 -12.90
C TYR A 98 -27.32 22.84 -11.81
N CYS A 99 -28.04 21.77 -12.17
CA CYS A 99 -28.49 20.77 -11.20
C CYS A 99 -27.57 19.55 -11.06
N ARG A 100 -26.50 19.47 -11.86
CA ARG A 100 -25.55 18.33 -11.90
C ARG A 100 -26.17 16.98 -12.26
N ASN A 101 -27.42 16.94 -12.76
CA ASN A 101 -28.03 15.72 -13.28
C ASN A 101 -27.23 15.19 -14.49
N ILE A 102 -27.03 13.88 -14.55
CA ILE A 102 -26.29 13.23 -15.64
C ILE A 102 -27.29 12.56 -16.57
N GLN A 103 -27.25 12.95 -17.84
CA GLN A 103 -28.04 12.37 -18.92
C GLN A 103 -27.16 11.56 -19.87
N LYS A 104 -27.76 10.62 -20.61
CA LYS A 104 -27.06 9.72 -21.57
C LYS A 104 -27.10 10.23 -23.01
N THR A 105 -27.53 11.47 -23.19
CA THR A 105 -27.68 12.15 -24.47
C THR A 105 -26.61 13.23 -24.60
N LEU A 106 -25.99 13.31 -25.77
CA LEU A 106 -25.03 14.34 -26.13
C LEU A 106 -25.73 15.65 -26.52
N LEU A 107 -24.96 16.74 -26.59
CA LEU A 107 -25.49 17.99 -27.14
C LEU A 107 -25.88 17.79 -28.61
N PRO A 108 -27.02 18.33 -29.06
CA PRO A 108 -27.34 18.41 -30.48
C PRO A 108 -26.22 19.11 -31.26
N HIS A 109 -26.01 18.73 -32.51
CA HIS A 109 -25.07 19.45 -33.36
C HIS A 109 -25.75 20.71 -33.93
N VAL A 110 -25.10 21.86 -33.77
CA VAL A 110 -25.56 23.15 -34.30
C VAL A 110 -24.56 23.62 -35.36
N GLU A 111 -25.08 24.10 -36.49
CA GLU A 111 -24.27 24.64 -37.58
C GLU A 111 -23.42 25.83 -37.09
N GLY A 112 -22.16 25.89 -37.52
CA GLY A 112 -21.20 26.88 -37.04
C GLY A 112 -20.36 26.47 -35.82
N PHE A 113 -20.66 25.33 -35.17
CA PHE A 113 -19.80 24.76 -34.11
C PHE A 113 -18.99 23.55 -34.60
N PRO A 114 -17.74 23.36 -34.12
CA PRO A 114 -16.94 22.21 -34.51
C PRO A 114 -17.56 20.91 -34.00
N LYS A 115 -17.52 19.86 -34.83
CA LYS A 115 -17.87 18.49 -34.42
C LYS A 115 -16.76 17.94 -33.53
N VAL A 116 -17.04 17.79 -32.24
CA VAL A 116 -16.12 17.27 -31.23
C VAL A 116 -16.63 15.96 -30.67
N HIS A 117 -15.81 14.92 -30.83
CA HIS A 117 -16.09 13.57 -30.36
C HIS A 117 -16.41 13.53 -28.85
N GLY A 118 -17.55 12.93 -28.49
CA GLY A 118 -18.02 12.78 -27.11
C GLY A 118 -18.69 14.01 -26.50
N ILE A 119 -18.93 15.06 -27.29
CA ILE A 119 -19.61 16.29 -26.84
C ILE A 119 -20.87 16.54 -27.66
N ASN A 120 -20.72 16.76 -28.96
CA ASN A 120 -21.83 17.01 -29.89
C ASN A 120 -21.87 16.01 -31.05
N HIS A 121 -20.91 15.08 -31.11
CA HIS A 121 -20.84 14.03 -32.12
C HIS A 121 -20.18 12.78 -31.54
N ILE A 122 -20.62 11.60 -32.00
CA ILE A 122 -19.98 10.32 -31.71
C ILE A 122 -19.39 9.81 -33.02
N ASP A 123 -18.09 9.57 -33.01
CA ASP A 123 -17.36 8.97 -34.13
C ASP A 123 -17.20 7.48 -33.80
N GLU A 124 -17.97 6.63 -34.49
CA GLU A 124 -18.02 5.19 -34.27
C GLU A 124 -16.65 4.50 -34.44
N VAL A 125 -15.79 5.06 -35.29
CA VAL A 125 -14.43 4.53 -35.51
C VAL A 125 -13.55 4.76 -34.27
N ASN A 126 -13.76 5.87 -33.58
CA ASN A 126 -12.97 6.26 -32.41
C ASN A 126 -13.42 5.55 -31.11
N ILE A 127 -14.68 5.10 -31.03
CA ILE A 127 -15.16 4.27 -29.90
C ILE A 127 -14.34 2.97 -29.80
N ASN A 128 -14.02 2.36 -30.96
CA ASN A 128 -13.25 1.13 -31.05
C ASN A 128 -11.75 1.37 -31.32
N GLY A 129 -11.36 2.60 -31.66
CA GLY A 129 -10.01 2.98 -32.05
C GLY A 129 -8.95 2.73 -30.98
N HIS A 130 -9.31 2.78 -29.70
CA HIS A 130 -8.38 2.45 -28.62
C HIS A 130 -7.95 0.96 -28.63
N TYR A 131 -8.85 0.04 -29.01
CA TYR A 131 -8.56 -1.40 -29.08
C TYR A 131 -7.78 -1.77 -30.35
N LEU A 132 -8.15 -1.19 -31.50
CA LEU A 132 -7.40 -1.39 -32.75
C LEU A 132 -5.98 -0.82 -32.66
N LYS A 133 -5.80 0.35 -32.03
CA LYS A 133 -4.47 0.97 -31.81
C LYS A 133 -3.58 0.17 -30.86
N THR A 134 -4.14 -0.70 -30.02
CA THR A 134 -3.41 -1.55 -29.06
C THR A 134 -3.15 -2.98 -29.55
N GLY A 135 -3.52 -3.27 -30.82
CA GLY A 135 -3.26 -4.55 -31.49
C GLY A 135 -4.28 -5.64 -31.17
N TYR A 136 -5.51 -5.28 -30.77
CA TYR A 136 -6.59 -6.25 -30.61
C TYR A 136 -7.28 -6.50 -31.95
N THR A 137 -7.51 -7.77 -32.24
CA THR A 137 -8.19 -8.26 -33.44
C THR A 137 -9.50 -8.95 -33.06
N HIS A 138 -10.42 -9.08 -34.01
CA HIS A 138 -11.61 -9.90 -33.81
C HIS A 138 -11.23 -11.39 -33.77
N GLY A 139 -11.65 -12.11 -32.72
CA GLY A 139 -11.33 -13.51 -32.51
C GLY A 139 -11.92 -14.07 -31.22
N LYS A 140 -11.69 -15.35 -30.96
CA LYS A 140 -12.22 -16.04 -29.77
C LYS A 140 -11.20 -16.05 -28.64
N CYS A 141 -11.63 -15.68 -27.44
CA CYS A 141 -10.80 -15.73 -26.24
C CYS A 141 -10.58 -17.18 -25.78
N PHE A 142 -9.33 -17.55 -25.51
CA PHE A 142 -8.93 -18.90 -25.12
C PHE A 142 -8.89 -19.12 -23.59
N TYR A 143 -9.19 -18.09 -22.80
CA TYR A 143 -9.19 -18.20 -21.34
C TYR A 143 -10.22 -19.25 -20.86
N LYS A 144 -9.78 -20.11 -19.92
CA LYS A 144 -10.62 -21.10 -19.23
C LYS A 144 -10.24 -21.08 -17.76
N ASP A 145 -11.22 -20.83 -16.91
CA ASP A 145 -11.07 -20.85 -15.45
C ASP A 145 -12.36 -21.35 -14.81
N GLU A 146 -12.32 -21.76 -13.54
CA GLU A 146 -13.49 -22.30 -12.81
C GLU A 146 -14.67 -21.31 -12.78
N GLN A 147 -14.39 -20.01 -12.95
CA GLN A 147 -15.36 -18.92 -12.91
C GLN A 147 -15.72 -18.37 -14.30
N CYS A 148 -15.08 -18.84 -15.37
CA CYS A 148 -15.35 -18.40 -16.74
C CYS A 148 -15.16 -19.56 -17.72
N GLU A 149 -16.24 -20.31 -17.95
CA GLU A 149 -16.24 -21.42 -18.91
C GLU A 149 -16.26 -20.94 -20.37
N LYS A 150 -16.91 -19.80 -20.64
CA LYS A 150 -17.00 -19.18 -21.96
C LYS A 150 -16.94 -17.66 -21.84
N CYS A 151 -16.00 -17.05 -22.54
CA CYS A 151 -15.87 -15.61 -22.64
C CYS A 151 -16.50 -15.14 -23.96
N ASP A 152 -17.47 -14.23 -23.89
CA ASP A 152 -18.19 -13.71 -25.05
C ASP A 152 -17.47 -12.52 -25.72
N ASN A 153 -16.34 -12.06 -25.16
CA ASN A 153 -15.59 -10.97 -25.75
C ASN A 153 -14.89 -11.40 -27.05
N MET A 154 -15.24 -10.73 -28.14
CA MET A 154 -14.67 -10.97 -29.47
C MET A 154 -13.40 -10.18 -29.78
N LEU A 155 -13.06 -9.17 -28.97
CA LEU A 155 -11.82 -8.41 -29.13
C LEU A 155 -10.70 -9.10 -28.35
N VAL A 156 -9.74 -9.68 -29.06
CA VAL A 156 -8.66 -10.48 -28.48
C VAL A 156 -7.29 -10.04 -28.96
N LYS A 157 -6.28 -10.27 -28.13
CA LYS A 157 -4.87 -10.04 -28.43
C LYS A 157 -4.09 -11.33 -28.24
N MET A 158 -3.23 -11.64 -29.21
CA MET A 158 -2.37 -12.80 -29.15
C MET A 158 -1.22 -12.57 -28.16
N MET A 159 -1.02 -13.54 -27.27
CA MET A 159 0.13 -13.60 -26.37
C MET A 159 1.31 -14.23 -27.09
N MET A 160 2.50 -13.64 -26.94
CA MET A 160 3.72 -14.16 -27.57
C MET A 160 4.27 -15.42 -26.91
N THR A 161 3.89 -15.69 -25.65
CA THR A 161 4.45 -16.79 -24.87
C THR A 161 3.87 -18.15 -25.24
N ASP A 162 2.61 -18.19 -25.63
CA ASP A 162 1.85 -19.41 -25.86
C ASP A 162 1.00 -19.38 -27.14
N ASN A 163 1.11 -18.31 -27.93
CA ASN A 163 0.37 -18.07 -29.17
C ASN A 163 -1.16 -18.18 -28.98
N LYS A 164 -1.66 -17.94 -27.76
CA LYS A 164 -3.10 -17.96 -27.46
C LYS A 164 -3.65 -16.54 -27.46
N SER A 165 -4.90 -16.41 -27.86
CA SER A 165 -5.60 -15.12 -27.95
C SER A 165 -6.49 -14.91 -26.74
N TYR A 166 -6.38 -13.74 -26.12
CA TYR A 166 -7.11 -13.40 -24.91
C TYR A 166 -7.81 -12.05 -25.05
N CYS A 167 -9.02 -11.92 -24.51
CA CYS A 167 -9.68 -10.62 -24.43
C CYS A 167 -8.94 -9.69 -23.47
N TYR A 168 -9.23 -8.39 -23.49
CA TYR A 168 -8.51 -7.41 -22.67
C TYR A 168 -8.42 -7.79 -21.17
N THR A 169 -9.55 -8.18 -20.59
CA THR A 169 -9.62 -8.57 -19.17
C THR A 169 -8.79 -9.81 -18.88
N HIS A 170 -8.93 -10.85 -19.70
CA HIS A 170 -8.22 -12.11 -19.50
C HIS A 170 -6.73 -12.00 -19.85
N TYR A 171 -6.36 -11.17 -20.82
CA TYR A 171 -4.97 -10.85 -21.12
C TYR A 171 -4.30 -10.24 -19.88
N SER A 172 -4.96 -9.28 -19.22
CA SER A 172 -4.48 -8.69 -17.98
C SER A 172 -4.34 -9.72 -16.85
N GLN A 173 -5.31 -10.64 -16.71
CA GLN A 173 -5.27 -11.70 -15.69
C GLN A 173 -4.10 -12.67 -15.92
N VAL A 174 -3.91 -13.14 -17.15
CA VAL A 174 -2.81 -14.03 -17.51
C VAL A 174 -1.46 -13.35 -17.26
N ILE A 175 -1.31 -12.08 -17.68
CA ILE A 175 -0.10 -11.29 -17.41
C ILE A 175 0.15 -11.14 -15.89
N HIS A 176 -0.89 -10.80 -15.11
CA HIS A 176 -0.77 -10.70 -13.65
C HIS A 176 -0.33 -12.02 -13.02
N LYS A 177 -0.91 -13.15 -13.44
CA LYS A 177 -0.53 -14.49 -12.97
C LYS A 177 0.94 -14.79 -13.28
N MET A 178 1.38 -14.54 -14.50
CA MET A 178 2.78 -14.72 -14.91
C MET A 178 3.75 -13.86 -14.11
N ILE A 179 3.41 -12.60 -13.85
CA ILE A 179 4.23 -11.69 -13.05
C ILE A 179 4.34 -12.22 -11.61
N LYS A 180 3.22 -12.68 -11.03
CA LYS A 180 3.18 -13.24 -9.67
C LYS A 180 4.06 -14.49 -9.55
N GLU A 181 3.93 -15.43 -10.48
CA GLU A 181 4.76 -16.64 -10.52
C GLU A 181 6.26 -16.31 -10.63
N LYS A 182 6.62 -15.31 -11.46
CA LYS A 182 8.01 -14.85 -11.58
C LYS A 182 8.53 -14.23 -10.27
N GLN A 183 7.71 -13.45 -9.58
CA GLN A 183 8.08 -12.88 -8.28
C GLN A 183 8.27 -13.96 -7.20
N GLU A 184 7.43 -14.99 -7.18
CA GLU A 184 7.55 -16.11 -6.25
C GLU A 184 8.85 -16.90 -6.49
N LYS A 185 9.18 -17.21 -7.75
CA LYS A 185 10.46 -17.87 -8.09
C LYS A 185 11.68 -17.05 -7.63
N ILE A 186 11.65 -15.73 -7.83
CA ILE A 186 12.71 -14.84 -7.36
C ILE A 186 12.81 -14.84 -5.83
N LYS A 187 11.68 -14.86 -5.12
CA LYS A 187 11.65 -14.92 -3.64
C LYS A 187 12.21 -16.26 -3.13
N GLU A 188 11.83 -17.37 -3.75
CA GLU A 188 12.31 -18.71 -3.41
C GLU A 188 13.82 -18.83 -3.62
N GLU A 189 14.34 -18.33 -4.75
CA GLU A 189 15.78 -18.33 -5.02
C GLU A 189 16.55 -17.48 -4.00
N LYS A 190 16.03 -16.31 -3.62
CA LYS A 190 16.61 -15.47 -2.56
C LYS A 190 16.62 -16.17 -1.21
N MET A 191 15.54 -16.89 -0.85
CA MET A 191 15.46 -17.67 0.38
C MET A 191 16.49 -18.82 0.39
N LYS A 192 16.60 -19.57 -0.72
CA LYS A 192 17.59 -20.65 -0.86
C LYS A 192 19.03 -20.14 -0.72
N LYS A 193 19.36 -19.01 -1.35
CA LYS A 193 20.68 -18.36 -1.21
C LYS A 193 20.97 -17.94 0.24
N LYS A 194 19.98 -17.38 0.94
CA LYS A 194 20.12 -17.01 2.36
C LYS A 194 20.35 -18.22 3.26
N MET A 195 19.59 -19.31 3.07
CA MET A 195 19.74 -20.53 3.84
C MET A 195 21.10 -21.20 3.62
N ALA A 196 21.57 -21.27 2.37
CA ALA A 196 22.89 -21.80 2.04
C ALA A 196 24.03 -20.96 2.66
N ALA A 197 23.90 -19.63 2.67
CA ALA A 197 24.87 -18.75 3.33
C ALA A 197 24.90 -18.94 4.85
N LEU A 198 23.73 -19.14 5.48
CA LEU A 198 23.63 -19.41 6.91
C LEU A 198 24.25 -20.76 7.29
N GLN A 199 23.98 -21.81 6.51
CA GLN A 199 24.58 -23.13 6.70
C GLN A 199 26.10 -23.08 6.60
N LYS A 200 26.66 -22.45 5.55
CA LYS A 200 28.12 -22.26 5.42
C LYS A 200 28.73 -21.54 6.62
N LYS A 201 28.06 -20.51 7.15
CA LYS A 201 28.52 -19.78 8.34
C LYS A 201 28.47 -20.64 9.60
N GLN A 202 27.49 -21.54 9.71
CA GLN A 202 27.36 -22.46 10.83
C GLN A 202 28.45 -23.56 10.77
N GLU A 203 28.64 -24.17 9.60
CA GLU A 203 29.71 -25.15 9.37
C GLU A 203 31.11 -24.58 9.68
N GLU A 204 31.38 -23.33 9.31
CA GLU A 204 32.65 -22.67 9.62
C GLU A 204 32.84 -22.46 11.13
N LYS A 205 31.76 -22.09 11.85
CA LYS A 205 31.78 -21.95 13.32
C LYS A 205 32.01 -23.30 14.00
N GLU A 206 31.34 -24.35 13.54
CA GLU A 206 31.49 -25.71 14.08
C GLU A 206 32.91 -26.25 13.87
N LYS A 207 33.49 -26.07 12.67
CA LYS A 207 34.89 -26.42 12.39
C LYS A 207 35.87 -25.68 13.30
N LYS A 208 35.68 -24.37 13.51
CA LYS A 208 36.51 -23.57 14.44
C LYS A 208 36.37 -24.06 15.89
N GLN A 209 35.17 -24.46 16.32
CA GLN A 209 34.95 -24.98 17.66
C GLN A 209 35.57 -26.37 17.85
N GLN A 210 35.44 -27.26 16.87
CA GLN A 210 36.06 -28.58 16.88
C GLN A 210 37.59 -28.48 16.94
N ALA A 211 38.20 -27.58 16.16
CA ALA A 211 39.64 -27.34 16.22
C ALA A 211 40.11 -26.86 17.61
N LYS A 212 39.38 -25.92 18.24
CA LYS A 212 39.66 -25.46 19.62
C LYS A 212 39.53 -26.58 20.65
N ASN A 213 38.55 -27.46 20.50
CA ASN A 213 38.33 -28.59 21.41
C ASN A 213 39.45 -29.63 21.26
N ALA A 214 39.85 -29.96 20.02
CA ALA A 214 40.95 -30.88 19.74
C ALA A 214 42.29 -30.38 20.31
N GLU A 215 42.58 -29.08 20.21
CA GLU A 215 43.79 -28.50 20.79
C GLU A 215 43.80 -28.58 22.33
N LYS A 216 42.65 -28.32 22.97
CA LYS A 216 42.50 -28.46 24.43
C LYS A 216 42.71 -29.92 24.87
N GLN A 217 42.18 -30.87 24.11
CA GLN A 217 42.30 -32.29 24.41
C GLN A 217 43.75 -32.77 24.26
N LYS A 218 44.47 -32.34 23.21
CA LYS A 218 45.89 -32.64 23.02
C LYS A 218 46.74 -32.10 24.18
N LYS A 219 46.47 -30.88 24.66
CA LYS A 219 47.14 -30.30 25.86
C LYS A 219 46.83 -31.07 27.14
N LEU A 220 45.66 -31.69 27.25
CA LEU A 220 45.31 -32.52 28.41
C LEU A 220 46.03 -33.86 28.37
N GLU A 221 46.06 -34.51 27.20
CA GLU A 221 46.77 -35.77 26.98
C GLU A 221 48.28 -35.63 27.20
N GLU A 222 48.89 -34.53 26.73
CA GLU A 222 50.30 -34.23 26.98
C GLU A 222 50.62 -34.07 28.49
N LYS A 223 49.74 -33.41 29.24
CA LYS A 223 49.87 -33.31 30.71
C LYS A 223 49.73 -34.65 31.41
N LEU A 224 48.85 -35.53 30.90
CA LEU A 224 48.67 -36.88 31.42
C LEU A 224 49.91 -37.75 31.14
N ALA A 225 50.49 -37.64 29.95
CA ALA A 225 51.68 -38.38 29.54
C ALA A 225 52.95 -37.98 30.32
N LEU A 226 53.03 -36.73 30.80
CA LEU A 226 54.14 -36.27 31.65
C LEU A 226 54.18 -36.92 33.06
N GLY A 227 53.20 -37.75 33.43
CA GLY A 227 53.22 -38.50 34.68
C GLY A 227 53.16 -37.58 35.91
N THR A 228 52.30 -36.56 35.90
CA THR A 228 52.14 -35.62 37.02
C THR A 228 50.83 -35.85 37.78
N CYS A 229 50.88 -35.66 39.09
CA CYS A 229 49.78 -35.92 40.00
C CYS A 229 48.66 -34.89 39.82
N MET A 230 47.45 -35.36 39.54
CA MET A 230 46.29 -34.50 39.26
C MET A 230 45.44 -34.16 40.50
N THR A 231 45.79 -34.63 41.69
CA THR A 231 44.99 -34.39 42.91
C THR A 231 44.94 -32.89 43.26
N ILE A 232 43.74 -32.39 43.57
CA ILE A 232 43.53 -30.99 43.98
C ILE A 232 44.06 -30.78 45.40
N ILE A 233 44.90 -29.75 45.58
CA ILE A 233 45.46 -29.41 46.88
C ILE A 233 44.36 -28.83 47.79
N LYS A 234 44.18 -29.40 48.99
CA LYS A 234 43.09 -29.02 49.92
C LYS A 234 43.45 -27.87 50.89
N SER A 235 44.73 -27.51 51.02
CA SER A 235 45.21 -26.52 51.99
C SER A 235 46.41 -25.69 51.48
N GLY A 236 46.68 -24.56 52.12
CA GLY A 236 47.81 -23.68 51.80
C GLY A 236 47.56 -22.69 50.65
N ILE A 237 48.60 -21.95 50.27
CA ILE A 237 48.54 -20.85 49.28
C ILE A 237 48.09 -21.31 47.88
N ASN A 238 48.22 -22.61 47.59
CA ASN A 238 47.83 -23.23 46.33
C ASN A 238 46.56 -24.09 46.41
N LYS A 239 45.73 -23.89 47.45
CA LYS A 239 44.45 -24.60 47.58
C LYS A 239 43.58 -24.42 46.33
N GLY A 240 43.00 -25.51 45.84
CA GLY A 240 42.15 -25.54 44.64
C GLY A 240 42.90 -25.72 43.32
N LYS A 241 44.24 -25.66 43.30
CA LYS A 241 45.06 -25.97 42.12
C LYS A 241 45.45 -27.46 42.09
N ALA A 242 45.73 -27.99 40.89
CA ALA A 242 46.25 -29.35 40.71
C ALA A 242 47.69 -29.46 41.25
N CYS A 243 48.05 -30.61 41.82
CA CYS A 243 49.34 -30.82 42.47
C CYS A 243 50.55 -30.64 41.55
N GLY A 244 50.53 -31.26 40.36
CA GLY A 244 51.59 -31.16 39.36
C GLY A 244 52.91 -31.87 39.71
N CYS A 245 53.06 -32.46 40.90
CA CYS A 245 54.26 -33.22 41.27
C CYS A 245 54.36 -34.53 40.48
N GLN A 246 55.57 -35.00 40.18
CA GLN A 246 55.77 -36.30 39.51
C GLN A 246 55.12 -37.46 40.28
N VAL A 247 54.46 -38.34 39.53
CA VAL A 247 53.81 -39.56 40.00
C VAL A 247 54.87 -40.63 40.23
N ILE A 248 54.71 -41.41 41.28
CA ILE A 248 55.58 -42.56 41.56
C ILE A 248 55.06 -43.79 40.79
N PRO A 249 55.92 -44.69 40.29
CA PRO A 249 55.46 -45.96 39.73
C PRO A 249 54.55 -46.72 40.71
N ASN A 250 53.48 -47.36 40.22
CA ASN A 250 52.50 -48.15 40.99
C ASN A 250 51.65 -47.38 42.02
N SER A 251 51.54 -46.05 41.91
CA SER A 251 50.79 -45.21 42.87
C SER A 251 49.44 -44.69 42.36
N ASN A 252 48.83 -45.35 41.36
CA ASN A 252 47.55 -44.97 40.76
C ASN A 252 47.45 -43.48 40.34
N GLY A 253 48.54 -42.89 39.81
CA GLY A 253 48.52 -41.48 39.38
C GLY A 253 48.73 -40.45 40.49
N LEU A 254 49.17 -40.87 41.69
CA LEU A 254 49.42 -39.97 42.83
C LEU A 254 50.91 -39.65 43.01
N CYS A 255 51.23 -38.44 43.47
CA CYS A 255 52.60 -38.13 43.91
C CYS A 255 52.84 -38.76 45.29
N SER A 256 54.11 -38.87 45.69
CA SER A 256 54.50 -39.43 47.00
C SER A 256 53.70 -38.88 48.18
N ARG A 257 53.43 -37.57 48.19
CA ARG A 257 52.65 -36.91 49.23
C ARG A 257 51.19 -37.38 49.25
N HIS A 258 50.53 -37.42 48.10
CA HIS A 258 49.11 -37.79 48.02
C HIS A 258 48.91 -39.30 48.14
N TYR A 259 49.85 -40.10 47.69
CA TYR A 259 49.83 -41.55 47.89
C TYR A 259 49.87 -41.90 49.39
N LYS A 260 50.79 -41.31 50.16
CA LYS A 260 50.88 -41.51 51.61
C LYS A 260 49.62 -41.09 52.37
N LEU A 261 48.95 -40.03 51.93
CA LEU A 261 47.69 -39.57 52.53
C LEU A 261 46.49 -40.45 52.18
N SER A 262 46.58 -41.22 51.10
CA SER A 262 45.53 -42.16 50.68
C SER A 262 45.60 -43.51 51.42
N LEU A 263 46.72 -43.79 52.09
CA LEU A 263 46.88 -44.98 52.93
C LEU A 263 46.07 -44.81 54.23
N PRO A 264 45.35 -45.84 54.69
CA PRO A 264 44.59 -45.79 55.94
C PRO A 264 45.53 -45.51 57.12
N LYS A 265 45.20 -44.49 57.92
CA LYS A 265 45.93 -44.19 59.16
C LYS A 265 45.58 -45.24 60.21
N ASN A 266 46.53 -46.09 60.58
CA ASN A 266 46.42 -46.90 61.79
C ASN A 266 46.54 -45.96 63.00
N ASN A 267 45.44 -45.74 63.72
CA ASN A 267 45.41 -44.91 64.93
C ASN A 267 46.07 -45.66 66.10
N THR A 268 47.20 -45.16 66.60
CA THR A 268 47.69 -45.43 67.96
C THR A 268 47.93 -44.09 68.65
N GLU A 269 46.98 -43.64 69.47
CA GLU A 269 47.22 -42.55 70.42
C GLU A 269 46.71 -42.89 71.81
N SER A 270 47.60 -42.61 72.75
CA SER A 270 47.68 -43.05 74.14
C SER A 270 47.01 -42.03 75.05
N THR A 271 46.23 -42.52 75.99
CA THR A 271 45.61 -41.76 77.08
C THR A 271 46.64 -41.27 78.11
N THR A 272 46.63 -39.98 78.43
CA THR A 272 47.07 -39.48 79.74
C THR A 272 46.11 -38.42 80.24
N ASN A 273 45.24 -38.84 81.17
CA ASN A 273 44.45 -37.98 82.04
C ASN A 273 45.35 -37.40 83.14
N ILE A 274 45.23 -36.11 83.42
CA ILE A 274 45.69 -35.49 84.67
C ILE A 274 44.48 -34.85 85.34
N ILE A 275 44.20 -35.28 86.57
CA ILE A 275 43.16 -34.82 87.48
C ILE A 275 43.81 -33.88 88.51
N THR A 276 42.99 -32.99 89.07
CA THR A 276 42.99 -32.42 90.45
C THR A 276 43.27 -30.91 90.54
N PRO A 277 42.83 -30.25 91.63
CA PRO A 277 41.71 -30.52 92.55
C PRO A 277 40.58 -29.49 92.45
#